data_AF-M7BFQ9-F1
#
_entry.id   AF-M7BFQ9-F1
#
_cell.length_a   1.000
_cell.length_b   1.000
_cell.length_c   1.000
_cell.angle_alpha   90.00
_cell.angle_beta   90.00
_cell.angle_gamma   90.00
#
_symmetry.space_group_name_H-M   'P 1'
#
loop_
_entity.id
_entity.type
_entity.pdbx_description
1 polymer ?
#
loop_
_entity_poly.entity_id
_entity_poly.type
_entity_poly.pdbx_seq_one_letter_code
_entity_poly.pdbx_strand_id
1 'polypeptide(L)'
;MLSVRRGEPAAGCSLRTASVEKRIRAEQARRLHERVLDSLSRFQDWLRGAELWAPSPASSQVPFAVAKEELKKFEVLERQIQEKLHHLESLNRQYRQLVQANSISLQGRLKAAVQESNQRWDNLQKRAAAILKRLKYFVGQREEFEWERETVQVWLTELDLRLTDVEHFSGGSSLEKMMELQEFQEAVQSNAERLDWLLVSGERLIQRSEPQDAEILEEELQELSCYCQEVFWRVSRFRRRLVSMRLDPSVSRKPLSAFHYLLYSSSSQSEILGLVVPVTEIGAPWLQPCERSQAGPGSEDVAVVIEKG
;
A
#
# COMPACT_ATOMS: atom_id res chain seq x y z
N MET A 1 -94.50 36.06 26.80
CA MET A 1 -93.36 35.79 27.70
C MET A 1 -93.53 34.41 28.29
N LEU A 2 -92.61 33.48 28.04
CA LEU A 2 -92.18 32.42 28.96
C LEU A 2 -90.96 31.74 28.30
N SER A 3 -89.81 31.82 28.99
CA SER A 3 -88.48 31.48 28.49
C SER A 3 -88.33 30.00 28.13
N VAL A 4 -87.82 29.77 26.92
CA VAL A 4 -87.24 28.50 26.47
C VAL A 4 -85.98 28.22 27.30
N ARG A 5 -85.96 27.09 28.01
CA ARG A 5 -84.74 26.54 28.61
C ARG A 5 -83.72 26.27 27.50
N ARG A 6 -82.63 27.05 27.43
CA ARG A 6 -81.43 26.62 26.72
C ARG A 6 -80.79 25.51 27.54
N GLY A 7 -80.82 24.29 27.02
CA GLY A 7 -79.99 23.20 27.51
C GLY A 7 -78.52 23.59 27.37
N GLU A 8 -77.76 23.35 28.43
CA GLU A 8 -76.30 23.35 28.40
C GLU A 8 -75.81 22.18 27.54
N PRO A 9 -74.92 22.40 26.55
CA PRO A 9 -74.19 21.30 25.96
C PRO A 9 -72.67 21.42 26.23
N ALA A 10 -72.02 20.26 26.17
CA ALA A 10 -70.63 20.06 25.75
C ALA A 10 -69.46 20.09 26.77
N ALA A 11 -69.65 20.36 28.07
CA ALA A 11 -68.54 20.23 29.02
C ALA A 11 -68.12 18.76 29.27
N GLY A 12 -69.10 17.84 29.38
CA GLY A 12 -68.86 16.42 29.65
C GLY A 12 -68.31 15.61 28.47
N CYS A 13 -68.54 16.03 27.23
CA CYS A 13 -68.01 15.38 26.02
C CYS A 13 -66.54 15.75 25.80
N SER A 14 -66.18 17.03 25.99
CA SER A 14 -64.82 17.58 25.87
C SER A 14 -63.84 16.99 26.90
N LEU A 15 -64.29 16.73 28.14
CA LEU A 15 -63.47 16.08 29.17
C LEU A 15 -63.20 14.59 28.88
N ARG A 16 -64.17 13.89 28.28
CA ARG A 16 -64.03 12.47 27.90
C ARG A 16 -63.10 12.31 26.71
N THR A 17 -63.19 13.18 25.70
CA THR A 17 -62.26 13.19 24.56
C THR A 17 -60.84 13.55 24.99
N ALA A 18 -60.65 14.57 25.82
CA ALA A 18 -59.34 14.94 26.37
C ALA A 18 -58.68 13.81 27.19
N SER A 19 -59.49 13.03 27.93
CA SER A 19 -59.02 11.85 28.69
C SER A 19 -58.63 10.68 27.79
N VAL A 20 -59.42 10.40 26.74
CA VAL A 20 -59.10 9.36 25.74
C VAL A 20 -57.84 9.73 24.96
N GLU A 21 -57.70 10.99 24.53
CA GLU A 21 -56.49 11.47 23.87
C GLU A 21 -55.24 11.37 24.76
N LYS A 22 -55.35 11.69 26.05
CA LYS A 22 -54.25 11.53 27.01
C LYS A 22 -53.83 10.07 27.14
N ARG A 23 -54.78 9.13 27.14
CA ARG A 23 -54.51 7.68 27.16
C ARG A 23 -53.85 7.21 25.86
N ILE A 24 -54.31 7.68 24.71
CA ILE A 24 -53.71 7.36 23.40
C ILE A 24 -52.25 7.84 23.35
N ARG A 25 -51.99 9.09 23.76
CA ARG A 25 -50.62 9.64 23.81
C ARG A 25 -49.70 8.85 24.75
N ALA A 26 -50.20 8.46 25.92
CA ALA A 26 -49.45 7.66 26.88
C ALA A 26 -49.10 6.26 26.33
N GLU A 27 -50.06 5.58 25.69
CA GLU A 27 -49.83 4.27 25.08
C GLU A 27 -48.87 4.35 23.87
N GLN A 28 -48.97 5.41 23.06
CA GLN A 28 -48.02 5.66 21.97
C GLN A 28 -46.60 5.91 22.50
N ALA A 29 -46.46 6.68 23.59
CA ALA A 29 -45.16 6.89 24.24
C ALA A 29 -44.59 5.59 24.82
N ARG A 30 -45.42 4.72 25.41
CA ARG A 30 -45.02 3.40 25.91
C ARG A 30 -44.49 2.50 24.80
N ARG A 31 -45.22 2.41 23.68
CA ARG A 31 -44.79 1.62 22.50
C ARG A 31 -43.52 2.16 21.87
N LEU A 32 -43.34 3.48 21.84
CA LEU A 32 -42.10 4.10 21.37
C LEU A 32 -40.94 3.77 22.31
N HIS A 33 -41.15 3.83 23.62
CA HIS A 33 -40.16 3.46 24.63
C HIS A 33 -39.70 2.00 24.47
N GLU A 34 -40.62 1.06 24.33
CA GLU A 34 -40.30 -0.36 24.11
C GLU A 34 -39.51 -0.59 22.82
N ARG A 35 -39.90 0.05 21.72
CA ARG A 35 -39.15 -0.04 20.45
C ARG A 35 -37.73 0.52 20.54
N VAL A 36 -37.55 1.63 21.27
CA VAL A 36 -36.23 2.22 21.51
C VAL A 36 -35.36 1.28 22.34
N LEU A 37 -35.91 0.65 23.38
CA LEU A 37 -35.18 -0.32 24.19
C LEU A 37 -34.77 -1.56 23.39
N ASP A 38 -35.68 -2.14 22.60
CA ASP A 38 -35.38 -3.27 21.71
C ASP A 38 -34.30 -2.89 20.69
N SER A 39 -34.46 -1.75 20.01
CA SER A 39 -33.49 -1.26 19.04
C SER A 39 -32.11 -0.98 19.67
N LEU A 40 -32.09 -0.40 20.87
CA LEU A 40 -30.87 -0.13 21.63
C LEU A 40 -30.17 -1.43 22.02
N SER A 41 -30.91 -2.44 22.49
CA SER A 41 -30.34 -3.74 22.89
C SER A 41 -29.67 -4.44 21.70
N ARG A 42 -30.36 -4.52 20.56
CA ARG A 42 -29.81 -5.11 19.32
C ARG A 42 -28.59 -4.35 18.80
N PHE A 43 -28.60 -3.03 18.92
CA PHE A 43 -27.45 -2.20 18.55
C PHE A 43 -26.26 -2.45 19.48
N GLN A 44 -26.50 -2.56 20.79
CA GLN A 44 -25.46 -2.87 21.78
C GLN A 44 -24.89 -4.29 21.61
N ASP A 45 -25.72 -5.27 21.26
CA ASP A 45 -25.27 -6.63 20.92
C ASP A 45 -24.34 -6.61 19.70
N TRP A 46 -24.75 -5.90 18.65
CA TRP A 46 -23.91 -5.75 17.47
C TRP A 46 -22.60 -5.00 17.79
N LEU A 47 -22.66 -3.91 18.57
CA LEU A 47 -21.47 -3.16 18.99
C LEU A 47 -20.48 -4.06 19.74
N ARG A 48 -20.97 -4.88 20.69
CA ARG A 48 -20.12 -5.84 21.42
C ARG A 48 -19.42 -6.81 20.47
N GLY A 49 -20.15 -7.34 19.50
CA GLY A 49 -19.58 -8.18 18.46
C GLY A 49 -18.49 -7.45 17.68
N ALA A 50 -18.80 -6.29 17.11
CA ALA A 50 -17.88 -5.52 16.29
C ALA A 50 -16.63 -5.04 17.05
N GLU A 51 -16.77 -4.70 18.34
CA GLU A 51 -15.64 -4.33 19.21
C GLU A 51 -14.70 -5.51 19.48
N LEU A 52 -15.23 -6.73 19.55
CA LEU A 52 -14.45 -7.98 19.70
C LEU A 52 -13.66 -8.32 18.43
N TRP A 53 -14.21 -7.99 17.25
CA TRP A 53 -13.54 -8.16 15.95
C TRP A 53 -12.44 -7.14 15.68
N ALA A 54 -12.31 -6.11 16.52
CA ALA A 54 -11.28 -5.10 16.40
C ALA A 54 -10.25 -5.19 17.55
N PRO A 55 -9.52 -6.33 17.71
CA PRO A 55 -8.28 -6.28 18.44
C PRO A 55 -7.33 -5.28 17.76
N SER A 56 -6.45 -4.67 18.55
CA SER A 56 -5.39 -3.84 17.99
C SER A 56 -4.61 -4.67 16.98
N PRO A 57 -4.56 -4.31 15.68
CA PRO A 57 -3.68 -4.98 14.76
C PRO A 57 -2.27 -4.77 15.29
N ALA A 58 -1.48 -5.84 15.33
CA ALA A 58 -0.04 -5.71 15.41
C ALA A 58 0.38 -4.87 14.20
N SER A 59 0.67 -3.60 14.47
CA SER A 59 0.69 -2.54 13.47
C SER A 59 2.08 -2.20 12.94
N SER A 60 3.02 -2.95 13.42
CA SER A 60 4.45 -2.89 13.21
C SER A 60 4.87 -4.31 13.53
N GLN A 61 5.70 -4.92 12.69
CA GLN A 61 6.19 -6.28 12.90
C GLN A 61 5.12 -7.37 12.71
N VAL A 62 4.42 -7.34 11.57
CA VAL A 62 3.63 -8.49 11.11
C VAL A 62 4.06 -8.90 9.71
N PRO A 63 4.00 -10.19 9.38
CA PRO A 63 4.24 -10.63 8.01
C PRO A 63 3.24 -9.98 7.04
N PHE A 64 3.69 -9.64 5.83
CA PHE A 64 2.91 -8.97 4.79
C PHE A 64 1.64 -9.74 4.43
N ALA A 65 1.71 -11.07 4.36
CA ALA A 65 0.56 -11.94 4.14
C ALA A 65 -0.53 -11.73 5.21
N VAL A 66 -0.12 -11.65 6.48
CA VAL A 66 -1.03 -11.39 7.61
C VAL A 66 -1.60 -9.98 7.52
N ALA A 67 -0.78 -8.97 7.20
CA ALA A 67 -1.25 -7.60 7.02
C ALA A 67 -2.32 -7.47 5.92
N LYS A 68 -2.17 -8.23 4.82
CA LYS A 68 -3.12 -8.27 3.70
C LYS A 68 -4.43 -8.95 4.07
N GLU A 69 -4.38 -10.01 4.89
CA GLU A 69 -5.59 -10.63 5.45
C GLU A 69 -6.30 -9.71 6.44
N GLU A 70 -5.56 -9.07 7.34
CA GLU A 70 -6.10 -8.10 8.28
C GLU A 70 -6.75 -6.91 7.56
N LEU A 71 -6.13 -6.40 6.48
CA LEU A 71 -6.72 -5.35 5.66
C LEU A 71 -8.12 -5.74 5.15
N LYS A 72 -8.26 -6.95 4.57
CA LYS A 72 -9.56 -7.46 4.09
C LYS A 72 -10.60 -7.55 5.21
N LYS A 73 -10.19 -8.01 6.41
CA LYS A 73 -11.09 -8.07 7.58
C LYS A 73 -11.58 -6.68 7.99
N PHE A 74 -10.67 -5.69 8.02
CA PHE A 74 -11.02 -4.32 8.38
C PHE A 74 -11.86 -3.61 7.32
N GLU A 75 -11.70 -3.92 6.02
CA GLU A 75 -12.60 -3.43 4.97
C GLU A 75 -14.02 -3.98 5.11
N VAL A 76 -14.16 -5.25 5.50
CA VAL A 76 -15.47 -5.83 5.84
C VAL A 76 -16.07 -5.15 7.07
N LEU A 77 -15.28 -4.90 8.12
CA LEU A 77 -15.73 -4.18 9.32
C LEU A 77 -16.15 -2.75 8.99
N GLU A 78 -15.39 -2.02 8.16
CA GLU A 78 -15.74 -0.68 7.70
C GLU A 78 -17.10 -0.68 7.00
N ARG A 79 -17.32 -1.63 6.08
CA ARG A 79 -18.63 -1.78 5.42
C ARG A 79 -19.76 -2.05 6.42
N GLN A 80 -19.55 -2.94 7.40
CA GLN A 80 -20.56 -3.21 8.43
C GLN A 80 -20.85 -1.97 9.31
N ILE A 81 -19.83 -1.18 9.64
CA ILE A 81 -20.00 0.10 10.34
C ILE A 81 -20.81 1.06 9.47
N GLN A 82 -20.49 1.22 8.18
CA GLN A 82 -21.30 2.09 7.30
C GLN A 82 -22.75 1.61 7.19
N GLU A 83 -22.98 0.30 7.08
CA GLU A 83 -24.31 -0.31 7.06
C GLU A 83 -25.08 -0.12 8.38
N LYS A 84 -24.42 0.04 9.52
CA LYS A 84 -25.10 0.22 10.82
C LYS A 84 -25.37 1.69 11.16
N LEU A 85 -24.82 2.64 10.41
CA LEU A 85 -25.01 4.07 10.63
C LEU A 85 -26.49 4.47 10.62
N HIS A 86 -27.25 4.01 9.63
CA HIS A 86 -28.67 4.35 9.53
C HIS A 86 -29.51 3.78 10.70
N HIS A 87 -29.11 2.63 11.27
CA HIS A 87 -29.76 2.08 12.46
C HIS A 87 -29.53 2.98 13.68
N LEU A 88 -28.31 3.47 13.84
CA LEU A 88 -27.94 4.40 14.91
C LEU A 88 -28.67 5.74 14.78
N GLU A 89 -28.73 6.30 13.55
CA GLU A 89 -29.47 7.54 13.27
C GLU A 89 -30.97 7.40 13.55
N SER A 90 -31.56 6.27 13.15
CA SER A 90 -32.96 5.93 13.43
C SER A 90 -33.21 5.79 14.93
N LEU A 91 -32.35 5.07 15.66
CA LEU A 91 -32.42 4.93 17.11
C LEU A 91 -32.36 6.30 17.81
N ASN A 92 -31.39 7.14 17.43
CA ASN A 92 -31.22 8.49 17.97
C ASN A 92 -32.40 9.42 17.64
N ARG A 93 -33.03 9.26 16.47
CA ARG A 93 -34.25 9.99 16.11
C ARG A 93 -35.44 9.54 16.97
N GLN A 94 -35.65 8.24 17.12
CA GLN A 94 -36.73 7.68 17.94
C GLN A 94 -36.57 8.06 19.42
N TYR A 95 -35.33 8.04 19.92
CA TYR A 95 -35.00 8.52 21.27
C TYR A 95 -35.34 10.02 21.45
N ARG A 96 -34.98 10.89 20.49
CA ARG A 96 -35.33 12.32 20.53
C ARG A 96 -36.85 12.54 20.58
N GLN A 97 -37.62 11.78 19.79
CA GLN A 97 -39.08 11.81 19.82
C GLN A 97 -39.66 11.40 21.18
N LEU A 98 -39.06 10.37 21.81
CA LEU A 98 -39.47 9.91 23.13
C LEU A 98 -39.20 10.95 24.23
N VAL A 99 -38.06 11.64 24.18
CA VAL A 99 -37.73 12.70 25.12
C VAL A 99 -38.74 13.85 25.03
N GLN A 100 -39.12 14.25 23.81
CA GLN A 100 -40.13 15.30 23.57
C GLN A 100 -41.52 14.93 24.09
N ALA A 101 -41.84 13.63 24.21
CA ALA A 101 -43.11 13.14 24.73
C ALA A 101 -43.23 13.15 26.28
N ASN A 102 -42.24 13.69 27.01
CA ASN A 102 -42.28 13.97 28.47
C ASN A 102 -42.56 12.77 29.40
N SER A 103 -41.94 11.62 29.15
CA SER A 103 -41.96 10.46 30.07
C SER A 103 -40.83 10.56 31.11
N ILE A 104 -41.09 11.17 32.27
CA ILE A 104 -40.06 11.73 33.18
C ILE A 104 -39.20 10.66 33.90
N SER A 105 -39.74 9.51 34.31
CA SER A 105 -39.05 8.65 35.29
C SER A 105 -38.03 7.64 34.72
N LEU A 106 -38.03 7.39 33.40
CA LEU A 106 -37.11 6.44 32.73
C LEU A 106 -36.10 7.13 31.79
N GLN A 107 -36.17 8.47 31.66
CA GLN A 107 -35.33 9.24 30.76
C GLN A 107 -33.84 9.22 31.15
N GLY A 108 -33.49 9.25 32.44
CA GLY A 108 -32.09 9.35 32.89
C GLY A 108 -31.22 8.15 32.51
N ARG A 109 -31.68 6.93 32.83
CA ARG A 109 -30.96 5.68 32.51
C ARG A 109 -30.92 5.41 31.01
N LEU A 110 -32.03 5.64 30.32
CA LEU A 110 -32.09 5.48 28.87
C LEU A 110 -31.18 6.48 28.16
N LYS A 111 -31.16 7.75 28.61
CA LYS A 111 -30.23 8.77 28.11
C LYS A 111 -28.79 8.31 28.24
N ALA A 112 -28.39 7.87 29.43
CA ALA A 112 -27.03 7.39 29.67
C ALA A 112 -26.68 6.23 28.73
N ALA A 113 -27.55 5.22 28.60
CA ALA A 113 -27.31 4.06 27.74
C ALA A 113 -27.22 4.42 26.24
N VAL A 114 -28.05 5.34 25.74
CA VAL A 114 -27.99 5.84 24.35
C VAL A 114 -26.70 6.64 24.13
N GLN A 115 -26.32 7.52 25.06
CA GLN A 115 -25.08 8.31 24.96
C GLN A 115 -23.84 7.41 25.01
N GLU A 116 -23.80 6.42 25.89
CA GLU A 116 -22.73 5.43 25.96
C GLU A 116 -22.61 4.65 24.64
N SER A 117 -23.74 4.23 24.06
CA SER A 117 -23.75 3.48 22.80
C SER A 117 -23.25 4.35 21.63
N ASN A 118 -23.61 5.63 21.60
CA ASN A 118 -23.07 6.60 20.63
C ASN A 118 -21.56 6.80 20.80
N GLN A 119 -21.09 6.96 22.05
CA GLN A 119 -19.66 7.13 22.32
C GLN A 119 -18.85 5.89 21.91
N ARG A 120 -19.36 4.69 22.20
CA ARG A 120 -18.75 3.42 21.80
C ARG A 120 -18.70 3.26 20.29
N TRP A 121 -19.78 3.61 19.60
CA TRP A 121 -19.81 3.68 18.14
C TRP A 121 -18.73 4.61 17.58
N ASP A 122 -18.65 5.85 18.06
CA ASP A 122 -17.67 6.82 17.58
C ASP A 122 -16.24 6.33 17.80
N ASN A 123 -15.98 5.70 18.94
CA ASN A 123 -14.68 5.11 19.26
C ASN A 123 -14.34 3.94 18.32
N LEU A 124 -15.30 3.03 18.10
CA LEU A 124 -15.13 1.91 17.16
C LEU A 124 -14.85 2.42 15.74
N GLN A 125 -15.64 3.37 15.25
CA GLN A 125 -15.49 3.95 13.92
C GLN A 125 -14.11 4.63 13.76
N LYS A 126 -13.71 5.47 14.72
CA LYS A 126 -12.39 6.13 14.70
C LYS A 126 -11.25 5.12 14.73
N ARG A 127 -11.35 4.10 15.59
CA ARG A 127 -10.33 3.04 15.72
C ARG A 127 -10.21 2.24 14.43
N ALA A 128 -11.33 1.77 13.87
CA ALA A 128 -11.36 1.02 12.63
C ALA A 128 -10.78 1.85 11.47
N ALA A 129 -11.15 3.12 11.35
CA ALA A 129 -10.62 4.01 10.31
C ALA A 129 -9.10 4.24 10.44
N ALA A 130 -8.60 4.45 11.66
CA ALA A 130 -7.16 4.63 11.90
C ALA A 130 -6.35 3.38 11.55
N ILE A 131 -6.86 2.20 11.92
CA ILE A 131 -6.27 0.90 11.58
C ILE A 131 -6.26 0.69 10.06
N LEU A 132 -7.40 0.86 9.41
CA LEU A 132 -7.56 0.65 7.98
C LEU A 132 -6.65 1.58 7.18
N LYS A 133 -6.54 2.85 7.58
CA LYS A 133 -5.59 3.79 6.97
C LYS A 133 -4.15 3.30 7.04
N ARG A 134 -3.72 2.78 8.20
CA ARG A 134 -2.37 2.27 8.40
C ARG A 134 -2.10 0.99 7.62
N LEU A 135 -3.05 0.06 7.60
CA LEU A 135 -2.95 -1.17 6.82
C LEU A 135 -2.91 -0.88 5.31
N LYS A 136 -3.78 0.01 4.81
CA LYS A 136 -3.76 0.45 3.40
C LYS A 136 -2.43 1.09 3.03
N TYR A 137 -1.87 1.91 3.91
CA TYR A 137 -0.55 2.51 3.67
C TYR A 137 0.55 1.44 3.62
N PHE A 138 0.60 0.54 4.61
CA PHE A 138 1.62 -0.52 4.67
C PHE A 138 1.54 -1.47 3.46
N VAL A 139 0.34 -1.99 3.16
CA VAL A 139 0.14 -2.91 2.03
C VAL A 139 0.39 -2.19 0.72
N GLY A 140 -0.12 -0.96 0.56
CA GLY A 140 0.06 -0.18 -0.67
C GLY A 140 1.52 0.15 -0.97
N GLN A 141 2.34 0.47 0.04
CA GLN A 141 3.78 0.71 -0.16
C GLN A 141 4.50 -0.53 -0.67
N ARG A 142 4.16 -1.72 -0.16
CA ARG A 142 4.74 -2.98 -0.64
C ARG A 142 4.29 -3.31 -2.06
N GLU A 143 3.00 -3.18 -2.35
CA GLU A 143 2.45 -3.44 -3.69
C GLU A 143 2.98 -2.45 -4.75
N GLU A 144 3.19 -1.17 -4.38
CA GLU A 144 3.80 -0.17 -5.24
C GLU A 144 5.26 -0.53 -5.57
N PHE A 145 6.04 -0.96 -4.58
CA PHE A 145 7.40 -1.46 -4.79
C PHE A 145 7.44 -2.69 -5.70
N GLU A 146 6.58 -3.68 -5.45
CA GLU A 146 6.51 -4.91 -6.27
C GLU A 146 6.17 -4.60 -7.73
N TRP A 147 5.16 -3.74 -7.95
CA TRP A 147 4.77 -3.32 -9.30
C TRP A 147 5.90 -2.61 -10.04
N GLU A 148 6.60 -1.72 -9.34
CA GLU A 148 7.72 -0.97 -9.92
C GLU A 148 8.90 -1.88 -10.26
N ARG A 149 9.21 -2.83 -9.37
CA ARG A 149 10.24 -3.85 -9.56
C ARG A 149 9.96 -4.70 -10.79
N GLU A 150 8.74 -5.22 -10.91
CA GLU A 150 8.31 -6.02 -12.06
C GLU A 150 8.42 -5.21 -13.36
N THR A 151 8.01 -3.94 -13.34
CA THR A 151 8.09 -3.11 -14.54
C THR A 151 9.53 -2.86 -14.96
N VAL A 152 10.45 -2.61 -14.02
CA VAL A 152 11.88 -2.46 -14.31
C VAL A 152 12.47 -3.77 -14.83
N GLN A 153 12.09 -4.92 -14.26
CA GLN A 153 12.56 -6.22 -14.70
C GLN A 153 12.16 -6.52 -16.16
N VAL A 154 10.91 -6.21 -16.54
CA VAL A 154 10.46 -6.31 -17.93
C VAL A 154 11.26 -5.38 -18.83
N TRP A 155 11.48 -4.14 -18.41
CA TRP A 155 12.29 -3.18 -19.16
C TRP A 155 13.74 -3.66 -19.36
N LEU A 156 14.39 -4.20 -18.32
CA LEU A 156 15.74 -4.77 -18.42
C LEU A 156 15.78 -5.94 -19.39
N THR A 157 14.75 -6.79 -19.36
CA THR A 157 14.63 -7.94 -20.28
C THR A 157 14.53 -7.47 -21.72
N GLU A 158 13.68 -6.49 -22.00
CA GLU A 158 13.56 -5.89 -23.33
C GLU A 158 14.87 -5.25 -23.79
N LEU A 159 15.53 -4.49 -22.91
CA LEU A 159 16.82 -3.87 -23.18
C LEU A 159 17.90 -4.92 -23.52
N ASP A 160 17.95 -6.01 -22.76
CA ASP A 160 18.93 -7.08 -22.95
C ASP A 160 18.69 -7.87 -24.25
N LEU A 161 17.42 -8.09 -24.61
CA LEU A 161 17.03 -8.71 -25.88
C LEU A 161 17.39 -7.80 -27.07
N ARG A 162 17.03 -6.51 -27.01
CA ARG A 162 17.43 -5.54 -28.05
C ARG A 162 18.93 -5.45 -28.19
N LEU A 163 19.68 -5.44 -27.08
CA LEU A 163 21.14 -5.45 -27.12
C LEU A 163 21.68 -6.70 -27.80
N THR A 164 21.11 -7.86 -27.50
CA THR A 164 21.48 -9.14 -28.13
C THR A 164 21.20 -9.13 -29.64
N ASP A 165 20.08 -8.57 -30.07
CA ASP A 165 19.74 -8.39 -31.49
C ASP A 165 20.77 -7.51 -32.21
N VAL A 166 21.06 -6.33 -31.67
CA VAL A 166 22.01 -5.38 -32.26
C VAL A 166 23.44 -5.95 -32.28
N GLU A 167 23.83 -6.73 -31.25
CA GLU A 167 25.16 -7.35 -31.17
C GLU A 167 25.35 -8.47 -32.21
N HIS A 168 24.35 -9.34 -32.39
CA HIS A 168 24.56 -10.64 -33.05
C HIS A 168 23.75 -10.87 -34.32
N PHE A 169 22.56 -10.26 -34.43
CA PHE A 169 21.61 -10.59 -35.49
C PHE A 169 21.43 -9.44 -36.48
N SER A 170 21.60 -8.19 -36.03
CA SER A 170 21.50 -7.04 -36.92
C SER A 170 22.67 -6.98 -37.92
N GLY A 171 22.33 -6.97 -39.20
CA GLY A 171 23.27 -6.74 -40.32
C GLY A 171 23.65 -5.27 -40.51
N GLY A 172 23.25 -4.40 -39.58
CA GLY A 172 23.46 -2.95 -39.66
C GLY A 172 24.94 -2.56 -39.64
N SER A 173 25.24 -1.44 -40.29
CA SER A 173 26.55 -0.80 -40.29
C SER A 173 27.00 -0.40 -38.88
N SER A 174 28.31 -0.22 -38.70
CA SER A 174 28.87 0.33 -37.45
C SER A 174 28.31 1.72 -37.10
N LEU A 175 27.72 2.44 -38.07
CA LEU A 175 27.01 3.70 -37.83
C LEU A 175 25.68 3.48 -37.13
N GLU A 176 24.83 2.63 -37.71
CA GLU A 176 23.51 2.28 -37.18
C GLU A 176 23.62 1.65 -35.79
N LYS A 177 24.56 0.71 -35.58
CA LYS A 177 24.78 0.09 -34.26
C LYS A 177 25.19 1.09 -33.18
N MET A 178 25.80 2.22 -33.55
CA MET A 178 26.15 3.27 -32.59
C MET A 178 24.97 4.18 -32.26
N MET A 179 24.05 4.38 -33.20
CA MET A 179 22.82 5.12 -32.93
C MET A 179 21.93 4.33 -31.96
N GLU A 180 21.75 3.03 -32.20
CA GLU A 180 21.05 2.13 -31.25
C GLU A 180 21.71 2.13 -29.86
N LEU A 181 23.05 2.14 -29.82
CA LEU A 181 23.76 2.25 -28.56
C LEU A 181 23.47 3.56 -27.82
N GLN A 182 23.33 4.68 -28.54
CA GLN A 182 22.95 5.95 -27.92
C GLN A 182 21.53 5.88 -27.35
N GLU A 183 20.59 5.24 -28.05
CA GLU A 183 19.25 5.00 -27.53
C GLU A 183 19.26 4.13 -26.26
N PHE A 184 20.11 3.10 -26.19
CA PHE A 184 20.27 2.31 -24.97
C PHE A 184 20.77 3.17 -23.81
N GLN A 185 21.73 4.06 -24.04
CA GLN A 185 22.25 4.95 -23.01
C GLN A 185 21.19 5.95 -22.52
N GLU A 186 20.40 6.51 -23.44
CA GLU A 186 19.28 7.39 -23.10
C GLU A 186 18.21 6.63 -22.30
N ALA A 187 17.85 5.41 -22.71
CA ALA A 187 16.88 4.58 -22.01
C ALA A 187 17.33 4.23 -20.58
N VAL A 188 18.62 3.91 -20.39
CA VAL A 188 19.19 3.68 -19.04
C VAL A 188 19.13 4.96 -18.21
N GLN A 189 19.50 6.10 -18.77
CA GLN A 189 19.47 7.38 -18.06
C GLN A 189 18.05 7.78 -17.65
N SER A 190 17.05 7.55 -18.52
CA SER A 190 15.64 7.83 -18.23
C SER A 190 15.04 6.93 -17.15
N ASN A 191 15.63 5.75 -16.88
CA ASN A 191 15.19 4.85 -15.81
C ASN A 191 16.04 4.96 -14.52
N ALA A 192 17.05 5.84 -14.49
CA ALA A 192 17.93 5.96 -13.33
C ALA A 192 17.18 6.38 -12.06
N GLU A 193 16.29 7.38 -12.14
CA GLU A 193 15.48 7.83 -11.00
C GLU A 193 14.55 6.73 -10.48
N ARG A 194 14.05 5.89 -11.39
CA ARG A 194 13.19 4.76 -11.08
C ARG A 194 13.93 3.67 -10.30
N LEU A 195 15.15 3.37 -10.73
CA LEU A 195 16.04 2.42 -10.05
C LEU A 195 16.48 2.94 -8.68
N ASP A 196 16.82 4.22 -8.56
CA ASP A 196 17.17 4.85 -7.28
C ASP A 196 16.01 4.78 -6.29
N TRP A 197 14.79 5.12 -6.75
CA TRP A 197 13.59 4.99 -5.93
C TRP A 197 13.38 3.54 -5.45
N LEU A 198 13.58 2.54 -6.31
CA LEU A 198 13.45 1.13 -5.94
C LEU A 198 14.45 0.73 -4.85
N LEU A 199 15.70 1.17 -4.94
CA LEU A 199 16.73 0.88 -3.93
C LEU A 199 16.38 1.53 -2.58
N VAL A 200 16.02 2.82 -2.58
CA VAL A 200 15.66 3.56 -1.36
C VAL A 200 14.37 3.01 -0.73
N SER A 201 13.38 2.67 -1.56
CA SER A 201 12.11 2.10 -1.13
C SER A 201 12.31 0.69 -0.57
N GLY A 202 13.08 -0.15 -1.26
CA GLY A 202 13.43 -1.50 -0.86
C GLY A 202 14.15 -1.55 0.49
N GLU A 203 15.20 -0.75 0.69
CA GLU A 203 15.91 -0.62 1.97
C GLU A 203 14.94 -0.23 3.11
N ARG A 204 14.07 0.75 2.86
CA ARG A 204 13.07 1.19 3.84
C ARG A 204 12.08 0.09 4.18
N LEU A 205 11.68 -0.73 3.20
CA LEU A 205 10.78 -1.86 3.41
C LEU A 205 11.49 -2.96 4.22
N ILE A 206 12.73 -3.30 3.89
CA ILE A 206 13.56 -4.28 4.61
C ILE A 206 13.68 -3.90 6.09
N GLN A 207 14.05 -2.64 6.39
CA GLN A 207 14.20 -2.14 7.77
C GLN A 207 12.93 -2.19 8.62
N ARG A 208 11.75 -2.25 8.00
CA ARG A 208 10.45 -2.18 8.68
C ARG A 208 9.65 -3.48 8.63
N SER A 209 10.15 -4.46 7.89
CA SER A 209 9.50 -5.76 7.70
C SER A 209 9.87 -6.74 8.80
N GLU A 210 9.09 -7.81 8.92
CA GLU A 210 9.47 -8.96 9.73
C GLU A 210 10.70 -9.66 9.13
N PRO A 211 11.52 -10.37 9.92
CA PRO A 211 12.76 -10.99 9.44
C PRO A 211 12.58 -11.84 8.19
N GLN A 212 11.50 -12.64 8.11
CA GLN A 212 11.25 -13.51 6.96
C GLN A 212 10.89 -12.70 5.70
N ASP A 213 10.10 -11.63 5.84
CA ASP A 213 9.74 -10.77 4.71
C ASP A 213 10.91 -9.89 4.26
N ALA A 214 11.76 -9.49 5.21
CA ALA A 214 12.97 -8.72 4.97
C ALA A 214 13.98 -9.55 4.17
N GLU A 215 14.18 -10.82 4.51
CA GLU A 215 15.03 -11.75 3.76
C GLU A 215 14.55 -11.90 2.31
N ILE A 216 13.24 -12.12 2.10
CA ILE A 216 12.67 -12.20 0.74
C ILE A 216 12.88 -10.90 -0.04
N LEU A 217 12.66 -9.74 0.59
CA LEU A 217 12.90 -8.44 -0.06
C LEU A 217 14.36 -8.24 -0.45
N GLU A 218 15.27 -8.63 0.43
CA GLU A 218 16.70 -8.50 0.23
C GLU A 218 17.15 -9.37 -0.95
N GLU A 219 16.72 -10.63 -0.99
CA GLU A 219 16.96 -11.54 -2.12
C GLU A 219 16.41 -10.97 -3.43
N GLU A 220 15.14 -10.55 -3.46
CA GLU A 220 14.49 -9.99 -4.65
C GLU A 220 15.20 -8.71 -5.17
N LEU A 221 15.67 -7.86 -4.27
CA LEU A 221 16.34 -6.62 -4.61
C LEU A 221 17.79 -6.85 -5.04
N GLN A 222 18.47 -7.84 -4.44
CA GLN A 222 19.80 -8.26 -4.85
C GLN A 222 19.78 -8.89 -6.24
N GLU A 223 18.81 -9.77 -6.53
CA GLU A 223 18.63 -10.36 -7.86
C GLU A 223 18.43 -9.29 -8.94
N LEU A 224 17.54 -8.32 -8.69
CA LEU A 224 17.32 -7.20 -9.61
C LEU A 224 18.60 -6.38 -9.80
N SER A 225 19.32 -6.10 -8.72
CA SER A 225 20.56 -5.33 -8.75
C SER A 225 21.66 -6.02 -9.56
N CYS A 226 21.84 -7.35 -9.40
CA CYS A 226 22.80 -8.08 -10.22
C CYS A 226 22.35 -8.14 -11.68
N TYR A 227 21.04 -8.23 -11.97
CA TYR A 227 20.57 -8.20 -13.37
C TYR A 227 20.84 -6.84 -14.04
N CYS A 228 20.56 -5.73 -13.34
CA CYS A 228 20.93 -4.38 -13.78
C CYS A 228 22.42 -4.28 -14.11
N GLN A 229 23.28 -4.74 -13.21
CA GLN A 229 24.74 -4.68 -13.38
C GLN A 229 25.21 -5.44 -14.61
N GLU A 230 24.70 -6.65 -14.84
CA GLU A 230 25.09 -7.46 -16.00
C GLU A 230 24.63 -6.80 -17.32
N VAL A 231 23.38 -6.31 -17.41
CA VAL A 231 22.88 -5.61 -18.61
C VAL A 231 23.69 -4.34 -18.88
N PHE A 232 23.92 -3.51 -17.87
CA PHE A 232 24.69 -2.26 -18.03
C PHE A 232 26.16 -2.50 -18.36
N TRP A 233 26.74 -3.57 -17.81
CA TRP A 233 28.08 -4.02 -18.19
C TRP A 233 28.13 -4.45 -19.66
N ARG A 234 27.13 -5.21 -20.14
CA ARG A 234 27.05 -5.60 -21.55
C ARG A 234 26.93 -4.38 -22.47
N VAL A 235 26.06 -3.41 -22.16
CA VAL A 235 25.94 -2.15 -22.93
C VAL A 235 27.29 -1.43 -22.99
N SER A 236 27.96 -1.30 -21.85
CA SER A 236 29.27 -0.64 -21.74
C SER A 236 30.38 -1.38 -22.49
N ARG A 237 30.35 -2.71 -22.49
CA ARG A 237 31.26 -3.57 -23.26
C ARG A 237 31.01 -3.40 -24.77
N PHE A 238 29.75 -3.41 -25.19
CA PHE A 238 29.37 -3.24 -26.58
C PHE A 238 29.84 -1.89 -27.12
N ARG A 239 29.65 -0.82 -26.34
CA ARG A 239 30.19 0.51 -26.62
C ARG A 239 31.69 0.51 -26.86
N ARG A 240 32.47 -0.06 -25.93
CA ARG A 240 33.94 -0.12 -26.07
C ARG A 240 34.36 -0.83 -27.35
N ARG A 241 33.69 -1.94 -27.70
CA ARG A 241 33.96 -2.69 -28.93
C ARG A 241 33.68 -1.85 -30.18
N LEU A 242 32.51 -1.20 -30.24
CA LEU A 242 32.13 -0.37 -31.39
C LEU A 242 33.07 0.82 -31.61
N VAL A 243 33.47 1.50 -30.53
CA VAL A 243 34.39 2.63 -30.68
C VAL A 243 35.80 2.17 -31.05
N SER A 244 36.28 1.05 -30.49
CA SER A 244 37.57 0.46 -30.88
C SER A 244 37.61 0.07 -32.37
N MET A 245 36.50 -0.41 -32.94
CA MET A 245 36.40 -0.75 -34.36
C MET A 245 36.38 0.48 -35.27
N ARG A 246 35.93 1.65 -34.78
CA ARG A 246 36.02 2.91 -35.53
C ARG A 246 37.39 3.58 -35.44
N LEU A 247 38.19 3.23 -34.44
CA LEU A 247 39.56 3.73 -34.24
C LEU A 247 40.60 2.87 -34.96
N ASP A 248 40.34 2.51 -36.21
CA ASP A 248 41.31 1.80 -37.06
C ASP A 248 42.53 2.71 -37.33
N PRO A 249 43.80 2.28 -37.17
CA PRO A 249 44.97 3.17 -37.11
C PRO A 249 45.36 3.88 -38.42
N SER A 250 44.61 3.69 -39.50
CA SER A 250 44.98 4.18 -40.83
C SER A 250 44.38 5.55 -41.19
N VAL A 251 43.51 6.13 -40.36
CA VAL A 251 42.90 7.44 -40.64
C VAL A 251 43.39 8.51 -39.66
N SER A 252 44.06 9.50 -40.26
CA SER A 252 44.72 10.67 -39.67
C SER A 252 44.03 11.28 -38.44
N ARG A 253 44.83 11.41 -37.37
CA ARG A 253 44.47 12.05 -36.09
C ARG A 253 44.04 13.50 -36.31
N LYS A 254 42.80 13.82 -35.93
CA LYS A 254 42.45 15.15 -35.40
C LYS A 254 42.24 15.03 -33.89
N PRO A 255 42.66 16.02 -33.09
CA PRO A 255 42.49 15.97 -31.64
C PRO A 255 41.00 15.95 -31.33
N LEU A 256 40.58 14.93 -30.58
CA LEU A 256 39.22 14.77 -30.10
C LEU A 256 38.90 15.90 -29.11
N SER A 257 37.75 16.55 -29.31
CA SER A 257 37.21 17.60 -28.44
C SER A 257 37.07 17.10 -26.99
N ALA A 258 37.14 18.02 -26.02
CA ALA A 258 37.02 17.77 -24.57
C ALA A 258 35.79 16.92 -24.18
N PHE A 259 34.73 16.93 -25.01
CA PHE A 259 33.54 16.08 -24.84
C PHE A 259 33.84 14.57 -24.94
N HIS A 260 34.88 14.21 -25.71
CA HIS A 260 35.32 12.83 -25.89
C HIS A 260 36.18 12.33 -24.71
N TYR A 261 36.83 13.23 -23.95
CA TYR A 261 37.60 12.89 -22.74
C TYR A 261 36.68 12.59 -21.55
N LEU A 262 35.55 13.30 -21.43
CA LEU A 262 34.54 13.06 -20.39
C LEU A 262 33.82 11.71 -20.58
N LEU A 263 33.72 11.24 -21.82
CA LEU A 263 33.13 9.94 -22.16
C LEU A 263 34.09 8.75 -22.04
N TYR A 264 35.40 8.98 -21.82
CA TYR A 264 36.48 7.98 -21.94
C TYR A 264 37.41 7.85 -20.73
N SER A 265 37.28 8.67 -19.69
CA SER A 265 38.06 8.49 -18.46
C SER A 265 37.54 7.27 -17.70
N SER A 266 38.43 6.35 -17.32
CA SER A 266 38.12 5.26 -16.39
C SER A 266 37.60 5.79 -15.03
N SER A 267 37.83 7.07 -14.71
CA SER A 267 37.22 7.76 -13.55
C SER A 267 35.74 8.10 -13.72
N SER A 268 35.17 7.94 -14.91
CA SER A 268 33.73 8.10 -15.16
C SER A 268 32.98 6.76 -15.24
N GLN A 269 33.68 5.62 -15.14
CA GLN A 269 33.02 4.34 -14.84
C GLN A 269 32.44 4.34 -13.42
N SER A 270 33.12 5.02 -12.49
CA SER A 270 32.59 5.34 -11.15
C SER A 270 31.52 6.43 -11.15
N GLU A 271 31.36 7.22 -12.22
CA GLU A 271 30.27 8.23 -12.33
C GLU A 271 29.03 7.68 -13.03
N ILE A 272 29.14 6.72 -13.96
CA ILE A 272 27.97 6.02 -14.52
C ILE A 272 27.45 4.96 -13.51
N LEU A 273 28.36 4.31 -12.77
CA LEU A 273 27.98 3.53 -11.59
C LEU A 273 27.59 4.44 -10.40
N GLY A 274 28.17 5.65 -10.30
CA GLY A 274 27.88 6.63 -9.25
C GLY A 274 26.66 7.53 -9.47
N LEU A 275 26.13 7.60 -10.70
CA LEU A 275 24.84 8.23 -11.03
C LEU A 275 23.66 7.26 -10.84
N VAL A 276 23.93 5.97 -10.63
CA VAL A 276 22.92 4.97 -10.24
C VAL A 276 23.16 4.46 -8.81
N VAL A 277 24.36 4.61 -8.24
CA VAL A 277 24.68 4.15 -6.88
C VAL A 277 25.87 4.90 -6.24
N PRO A 278 25.65 5.82 -5.27
CA PRO A 278 26.58 6.03 -4.18
C PRO A 278 26.08 5.30 -2.91
N VAL A 279 26.37 4.01 -2.79
CA VAL A 279 26.22 3.21 -1.54
C VAL A 279 27.40 3.51 -0.62
N THR A 280 27.62 4.79 -0.33
CA THR A 280 28.69 5.20 0.60
C THR A 280 28.18 5.99 1.80
N GLU A 281 26.89 6.31 1.88
CA GLU A 281 26.33 6.97 3.08
C GLU A 281 25.12 6.26 3.71
N ILE A 282 24.59 5.21 3.08
CA ILE A 282 23.53 4.39 3.65
C ILE A 282 24.15 3.04 3.94
N GLY A 283 24.25 2.67 5.22
CA GLY A 283 24.81 1.39 5.66
C GLY A 283 23.96 0.21 5.21
N ALA A 284 24.06 -0.16 3.93
CA ALA A 284 23.38 -1.27 3.26
C ALA A 284 24.43 -2.37 2.98
N PRO A 285 24.67 -3.32 3.91
CA PRO A 285 25.70 -4.35 3.80
C PRO A 285 25.45 -5.39 2.69
N TRP A 286 24.24 -5.40 2.11
CA TRP A 286 23.72 -6.43 1.22
C TRP A 286 23.93 -6.14 -0.27
N LEU A 287 24.39 -4.94 -0.63
CA LEU A 287 24.84 -4.59 -1.99
C LEU A 287 26.29 -5.01 -2.23
N GLN A 288 26.63 -6.29 -1.99
CA GLN A 288 27.93 -6.81 -2.37
C GLN A 288 28.00 -7.01 -3.90
N PRO A 289 29.14 -6.71 -4.55
CA PRO A 289 29.34 -7.04 -5.96
C PRO A 289 29.15 -8.55 -6.17
N CYS A 290 28.34 -8.94 -7.15
CA CYS A 290 28.17 -10.35 -7.52
C CYS A 290 29.56 -10.96 -7.84
N GLU A 291 30.11 -11.79 -6.93
CA GLU A 291 31.40 -12.46 -7.14
C GLU A 291 31.28 -13.47 -8.28
N ARG A 292 31.90 -13.16 -9.42
CA ARG A 292 31.91 -14.00 -10.60
C ARG A 292 32.77 -15.25 -10.35
N SER A 293 32.15 -16.43 -10.29
CA SER A 293 32.84 -17.71 -10.46
C SER A 293 33.48 -17.77 -11.85
N GLN A 294 34.76 -17.42 -11.95
CA GLN A 294 35.58 -17.67 -13.13
C GLN A 294 36.07 -19.12 -13.10
N ALA A 295 35.29 -20.05 -13.67
CA ALA A 295 35.82 -21.34 -14.10
C ALA A 295 36.16 -21.24 -15.60
N GLY A 296 37.39 -20.84 -15.90
CA GLY A 296 37.99 -21.01 -17.22
C GLY A 296 38.66 -22.39 -17.34
N PRO A 297 38.71 -23.01 -18.53
CA PRO A 297 39.25 -24.35 -18.70
C PRO A 297 40.79 -24.29 -18.78
N GLY A 298 41.45 -25.07 -17.93
CA GLY A 298 42.89 -25.28 -17.95
C GLY A 298 43.20 -26.73 -17.56
N SER A 299 43.47 -27.55 -18.58
CA SER A 299 44.24 -28.80 -18.48
C SER A 299 45.62 -28.47 -17.90
N GLU A 300 46.15 -29.12 -16.87
CA GLU A 300 46.80 -30.44 -16.70
C GLU A 300 47.25 -30.37 -15.20
N ASP A 301 47.29 -31.37 -14.33
CA ASP A 301 47.98 -32.64 -14.47
C ASP A 301 47.67 -33.52 -13.24
N VAL A 302 47.83 -34.81 -13.48
CA VAL A 302 47.92 -35.97 -12.58
C VAL A 302 48.38 -35.71 -11.13
N ALA A 303 47.59 -36.16 -10.15
CA ALA A 303 48.12 -36.83 -8.94
C ALA A 303 47.08 -37.79 -8.34
N VAL A 304 47.30 -39.07 -8.57
CA VAL A 304 46.76 -40.17 -7.77
C VAL A 304 47.36 -40.09 -6.37
N VAL A 305 46.51 -40.01 -5.33
CA VAL A 305 46.84 -40.57 -4.00
C VAL A 305 45.61 -41.26 -3.45
N ILE A 306 45.77 -42.57 -3.28
CA ILE A 306 44.94 -43.48 -2.49
C ILE A 306 45.34 -43.31 -1.02
N GLU A 307 44.39 -43.21 -0.10
CA GLU A 307 44.42 -43.76 1.27
C GLU A 307 43.06 -43.48 1.94
N LYS A 308 42.15 -44.46 2.04
CA LYS A 308 41.93 -45.38 3.19
C LYS A 308 41.80 -44.67 4.55
N GLY A 309 40.56 -44.71 5.07
CA GLY A 309 40.15 -44.39 6.43
C GLY A 309 38.64 -44.51 6.53
#